data_AF-A0A8H3A2S1-F1
#
_entry.id   AF-A0A8H3A2S1-F1
#
_cell.length_a   1.000
_cell.length_b   1.000
_cell.length_c   1.000
_cell.angle_alpha   90.00
_cell.angle_beta   90.00
_cell.angle_gamma   90.00
#
_symmetry.space_group_name_H-M   'P 1'
#
loop_
_entity.id
_entity.type
_entity.pdbx_description
1 polymer ?
#
loop_
_entity_poly.entity_id
_entity_poly.type
_entity_poly.pdbx_seq_one_letter_code
_entity_poly.pdbx_strand_id
1 'polypeptide(L)'
;MDQVDYEALLEMTAQFQLVDIEELRSGIKGKGRSSSPLSDIELAYSAVEAEARATLQFIQDRRIARSAERASQEDVDLINVIAEIERREQADRQYALSLSTNPNASPPSSPVISSLATPASGFMFGSAYRNSRQESPSASSNSSLSWSITEPSQGSASSRSSIFDPPKPQASSSISKSTFVSSILRLPPGRPSVDCVICADSTTQAYQAPCGCFYDRQCLRELFDKATIDESLFPPRCCSQQISFAQLLEVPRPSGIN
;
A
#
# COMPACT_ATOMS: atom_id res chain seq x y z
N MET A 1 16.34 28.63 -20.00
CA MET A 1 16.51 27.35 -19.27
C MET A 1 15.20 26.63 -19.38
N ASP A 2 15.22 25.40 -19.88
CA ASP A 2 14.02 24.59 -19.92
C ASP A 2 13.65 24.14 -18.51
N GLN A 3 12.39 23.76 -18.30
CA GLN A 3 11.91 23.43 -16.95
C GLN A 3 12.60 22.20 -16.36
N VAL A 4 13.08 21.30 -17.20
CA VAL A 4 13.88 20.13 -16.80
C VAL A 4 15.27 20.55 -16.35
N ASP A 5 15.89 21.52 -17.04
CA ASP A 5 17.21 22.05 -16.68
C ASP A 5 17.18 22.76 -15.33
N TYR A 6 16.12 23.52 -15.07
CA TYR A 6 15.92 24.19 -13.78
C TYR A 6 15.73 23.19 -12.63
N GLU A 7 14.96 22.12 -12.85
CA GLU A 7 14.81 21.05 -11.87
C GLU A 7 16.13 20.32 -11.59
N ALA A 8 16.93 20.04 -12.63
CA ALA A 8 18.25 19.44 -12.47
C ALA A 8 19.22 20.37 -11.71
N LEU A 9 19.18 21.67 -11.99
CA LEU A 9 19.99 22.66 -11.27
C LEU A 9 19.63 22.74 -9.78
N LEU A 10 18.33 22.78 -9.46
CA LEU A 10 17.86 22.79 -8.07
C LEU A 10 18.22 21.49 -7.35
N GLU A 11 18.08 20.34 -8.01
CA GLU A 11 18.44 19.04 -7.44
C GLU A 11 19.94 18.98 -7.10
N MET A 12 20.80 19.38 -8.03
CA MET A 12 22.24 19.44 -7.82
C MET A 12 22.61 20.40 -6.68
N THR A 13 21.97 21.57 -6.62
CA THR A 13 22.20 22.55 -5.55
C THR A 13 21.83 21.98 -4.18
N ALA A 14 20.67 21.35 -4.06
CA ALA A 14 20.22 20.73 -2.82
C ALA A 14 21.12 19.56 -2.41
N GLN A 15 21.61 18.75 -3.36
CA GLN A 15 22.56 17.68 -3.08
C GLN A 15 23.89 18.21 -2.55
N PHE A 16 24.43 19.28 -3.15
CA PHE A 16 25.66 19.91 -2.65
C PHE A 16 25.48 20.46 -1.24
N GLN A 17 24.36 21.12 -0.94
CA GLN A 17 24.07 21.59 0.43
C GLN A 17 24.08 20.44 1.45
N LEU A 18 23.58 19.27 1.10
CA LEU A 18 23.61 18.10 1.99
C LEU A 18 25.03 17.58 2.22
N VAL A 19 25.84 17.52 1.17
CA VAL A 19 27.26 17.12 1.26
C VAL A 19 28.05 18.11 2.12
N ASP A 20 27.87 19.41 1.88
CA ASP A 20 28.52 20.47 2.65
C ASP A 20 28.18 20.38 4.14
N ILE A 21 26.90 20.14 4.48
CA ILE A 21 26.47 19.98 5.87
C ILE A 21 27.06 18.72 6.52
N GLU A 22 27.15 17.62 5.79
CA GLU A 22 27.76 16.38 6.28
C GLU A 22 29.25 16.59 6.58
N GLU A 23 29.97 17.27 5.70
CA GLU A 23 31.36 17.67 5.93
C GLU A 23 31.50 18.57 7.15
N LEU A 24 30.68 19.63 7.24
CA LEU A 24 30.71 20.57 8.36
C LEU A 24 30.38 19.89 9.70
N ARG A 25 29.41 18.97 9.74
CA ARG A 25 29.10 18.16 10.92
C ARG A 25 30.27 17.30 11.36
N SER A 26 30.99 16.70 10.43
CA SER A 26 32.17 15.88 10.75
C SER A 26 33.30 16.71 11.38
N GLY A 27 33.39 18.01 11.04
CA GLY A 27 34.34 18.96 11.61
C GLY A 27 34.01 19.42 13.03
N ILE A 28 32.75 19.32 13.47
CA ILE A 28 32.33 19.66 14.84
C ILE A 28 32.69 18.50 15.77
N LYS A 29 33.95 18.44 16.20
CA LYS A 29 34.40 17.55 17.28
C LYS A 29 34.79 18.37 18.50
N GLY A 30 33.80 18.75 19.32
CA GLY A 30 33.99 19.55 20.53
C GLY A 30 33.26 18.94 21.74
N LYS A 31 33.85 19.07 22.94
CA LYS A 31 33.37 18.52 24.23
C LYS A 31 31.99 19.08 24.65
N GLY A 32 30.92 18.62 24.03
CA GLY A 32 29.54 18.87 24.49
C GLY A 32 29.14 17.86 25.57
N ARG A 33 28.56 18.32 26.68
CA ARG A 33 27.90 17.42 27.65
C ARG A 33 26.63 16.89 26.98
N SER A 34 26.37 15.59 27.08
CA SER A 34 25.28 14.86 26.41
C SER A 34 23.85 15.31 26.73
N SER A 35 23.66 16.37 27.51
CA SER A 35 22.36 16.94 27.90
C SER A 35 22.22 18.42 27.56
N SER A 36 23.12 19.01 26.78
CA SER A 36 22.95 20.40 26.34
C SER A 36 21.95 20.49 25.18
N PRO A 37 21.11 21.53 25.13
CA PRO A 37 20.36 21.84 23.92
C PRO A 37 21.32 21.97 22.72
N LEU A 38 20.81 21.67 21.51
CA LEU A 38 21.55 21.82 20.26
C LEU A 38 22.20 23.20 20.20
N SER A 39 23.48 23.25 19.84
CA SER A 39 24.17 24.51 19.62
C SER A 39 23.50 25.27 18.47
N ASP A 40 23.51 26.61 18.50
CA ASP A 40 22.90 27.44 17.45
C ASP A 40 23.40 27.06 16.04
N ILE A 41 24.66 26.62 15.93
CA ILE A 41 25.24 26.13 14.68
C ILE A 41 24.66 24.79 14.22
N GLU A 42 24.37 23.87 15.15
CA GLU A 42 23.75 22.59 14.86
C GLU A 42 22.28 22.78 14.45
N LEU A 43 21.60 23.74 15.07
CA LEU A 43 20.25 24.14 14.69
C LEU A 43 20.24 24.70 13.26
N ALA A 44 21.19 25.58 12.93
CA ALA A 44 21.34 26.11 11.57
C ALA A 44 21.56 24.98 10.55
N TYR A 45 22.44 24.01 10.84
CA TYR A 45 22.65 22.86 9.97
C TYR A 45 21.40 22.00 9.80
N SER A 46 20.67 21.75 10.88
CA SER A 46 19.41 21.00 10.80
C SER A 46 18.35 21.70 9.95
N ALA A 47 18.30 23.04 9.98
CA ALA A 47 17.38 23.82 9.19
C ALA A 47 17.72 23.74 7.69
N VAL A 48 18.99 23.94 7.32
CA VAL A 48 19.43 23.85 5.92
C VAL A 48 19.29 22.41 5.39
N GLU A 49 19.60 21.40 6.21
CA GLU A 49 19.41 19.99 5.86
C GLU A 49 17.93 19.68 5.57
N ALA A 50 17.02 20.20 6.40
CA ALA A 50 15.58 20.04 6.18
C ALA A 50 15.11 20.73 4.89
N GLU A 51 15.61 21.95 4.60
CA GLU A 51 15.28 22.70 3.38
C GLU A 51 15.79 21.99 2.12
N ALA A 52 17.03 21.52 2.12
CA ALA A 52 17.62 20.79 1.00
C ALA A 52 16.86 19.49 0.72
N ARG A 53 16.49 18.73 1.77
CA ARG A 53 15.65 17.53 1.60
C ARG A 53 14.26 17.85 1.08
N ALA A 54 13.62 18.92 1.58
CA ALA A 54 12.32 19.34 1.08
C ALA A 54 12.37 19.72 -0.42
N THR A 55 13.46 20.35 -0.86
CA THR A 55 13.70 20.67 -2.27
C THR A 55 13.81 19.40 -3.13
N LEU A 56 14.55 18.39 -2.68
CA LEU A 56 14.67 17.11 -3.39
C LEU A 56 13.33 16.38 -3.50
N GLN A 57 12.57 16.34 -2.40
CA GLN A 57 11.24 15.74 -2.39
C GLN A 57 10.30 16.46 -3.37
N PHE A 58 10.30 17.80 -3.36
CA PHE A 58 9.51 18.60 -4.30
C PHE A 58 9.83 18.26 -5.77
N ILE A 59 11.11 18.12 -6.12
CA ILE A 59 11.53 17.76 -7.48
C ILE A 59 11.07 16.35 -7.84
N GLN A 60 11.19 15.39 -6.91
CA GLN A 60 10.72 14.03 -7.10
C GLN A 60 9.20 13.98 -7.33
N ASP A 61 8.43 14.69 -6.50
CA ASP A 61 6.96 14.75 -6.62
C ASP A 61 6.54 15.33 -7.97
N ARG A 62 7.24 16.38 -8.44
CA ARG A 62 6.99 16.95 -9.78
C ARG A 62 7.28 15.97 -10.90
N ARG A 63 8.36 15.19 -10.80
CA ARG A 63 8.68 14.14 -11.80
C ARG A 63 7.59 13.08 -11.85
N ILE A 64 7.10 12.64 -10.69
CA ILE A 64 6.00 11.68 -10.59
C ILE A 64 4.72 12.27 -11.20
N ALA A 65 4.35 13.50 -10.83
CA ALA A 65 3.15 14.15 -11.34
C ALA A 65 3.15 14.26 -12.88
N ARG A 66 4.28 14.66 -13.48
CA ARG A 66 4.41 14.71 -14.95
C ARG A 66 4.34 13.34 -15.60
N SER A 67 4.90 12.31 -14.96
CA SER A 67 4.81 10.95 -15.49
C SER A 67 3.37 10.42 -15.45
N ALA A 68 2.63 10.71 -14.37
CA ALA A 68 1.23 10.33 -14.24
C ALA A 68 0.34 11.09 -15.25
N GLU A 69 0.60 12.38 -15.45
CA GLU A 69 -0.06 13.17 -16.48
C GLU A 69 0.19 12.59 -17.88
N ARG A 70 1.44 12.27 -18.23
CA ARG A 70 1.78 11.67 -19.51
C ARG A 70 1.09 10.32 -19.72
N ALA A 71 1.13 9.43 -18.73
CA ALA A 71 0.45 8.14 -18.80
C ALA A 71 -1.05 8.31 -19.03
N SER A 72 -1.68 9.26 -18.33
CA SER A 72 -3.10 9.57 -18.50
C SER A 72 -3.43 10.12 -19.89
N GLN A 73 -2.53 10.90 -20.49
CA GLN A 73 -2.68 11.42 -21.85
C GLN A 73 -2.48 10.33 -22.91
N GLU A 74 -1.52 9.43 -22.73
CA GLU A 74 -1.27 8.30 -23.61
C GLU A 74 -2.43 7.28 -23.56
N ASP A 75 -2.96 7.02 -22.37
CA ASP A 75 -4.02 6.01 -22.15
C ASP A 75 -5.45 6.56 -22.34
N VAL A 76 -5.61 7.79 -22.85
CA VAL A 76 -6.92 8.46 -22.94
C VAL A 76 -7.98 7.65 -23.70
N ASP A 77 -7.59 7.03 -24.82
CA ASP A 77 -8.50 6.23 -25.63
C ASP A 77 -8.95 4.97 -24.90
N LEU A 78 -8.03 4.31 -24.20
CA LEU A 78 -8.33 3.14 -23.39
C LEU A 78 -9.25 3.50 -22.23
N ILE A 79 -9.00 4.61 -21.54
CA ILE A 79 -9.85 5.13 -20.46
C ILE A 79 -11.27 5.38 -20.99
N ASN A 80 -11.42 6.00 -22.16
CA ASN A 80 -12.73 6.25 -22.76
C ASN A 80 -13.49 4.95 -23.09
N VAL A 81 -12.78 3.94 -23.61
CA VAL A 81 -13.37 2.61 -23.88
C VAL A 81 -13.83 1.95 -22.58
N ILE A 82 -13.01 1.97 -21.53
CA ILE A 82 -13.38 1.40 -20.23
C ILE A 82 -14.56 2.16 -19.61
N ALA A 83 -14.57 3.48 -19.66
CA ALA A 83 -15.67 4.30 -19.16
C ALA A 83 -17.00 4.03 -19.89
N GLU A 84 -16.93 3.73 -21.19
CA GLU A 84 -18.08 3.32 -21.98
C GLU A 84 -18.61 1.94 -21.54
N ILE A 85 -17.72 0.97 -21.32
CA ILE A 85 -18.08 -0.35 -20.81
C ILE A 85 -18.74 -0.22 -19.43
N GLU A 86 -18.12 0.51 -18.51
CA GLU A 86 -18.65 0.70 -17.17
C GLU A 86 -20.05 1.33 -17.19
N ARG A 87 -20.30 2.31 -18.07
CA ARG A 87 -21.64 2.91 -18.20
C ARG A 87 -22.70 1.91 -18.63
N ARG A 88 -22.34 0.97 -19.51
CA ARG A 88 -23.24 -0.10 -19.96
C ARG A 88 -23.51 -1.08 -18.83
N GLU A 89 -22.47 -1.47 -18.09
CA GLU A 89 -22.60 -2.35 -16.94
C GLU A 89 -23.44 -1.72 -15.82
N GLN A 90 -23.29 -0.41 -15.58
CA GLN A 90 -24.13 0.33 -14.63
C GLN A 90 -25.61 0.35 -15.07
N ALA A 91 -25.88 0.57 -16.35
CA ALA A 91 -27.24 0.54 -16.88
C ALA A 91 -27.87 -0.86 -16.76
N ASP A 92 -27.10 -1.91 -17.05
CA ASP A 92 -27.55 -3.30 -16.89
C ASP A 92 -27.83 -3.63 -15.42
N ARG A 93 -26.94 -3.21 -14.50
CA ARG A 93 -27.15 -3.37 -13.06
C ARG A 93 -28.43 -2.67 -12.59
N GLN A 94 -28.66 -1.43 -13.02
CA GLN A 94 -29.88 -0.70 -12.67
C GLN A 94 -31.13 -1.40 -13.21
N TYR A 95 -31.05 -1.92 -14.44
CA TYR A 95 -32.14 -2.67 -15.04
C TYR A 95 -32.43 -3.96 -14.25
N ALA A 96 -31.41 -4.73 -13.89
CA ALA A 96 -31.56 -5.94 -13.07
C ALA A 96 -32.23 -5.63 -11.71
N LEU A 97 -31.85 -4.53 -11.06
CA LEU A 97 -32.50 -4.06 -9.82
C LEU A 97 -33.95 -3.61 -10.05
N SER A 98 -34.24 -3.01 -11.20
CA SER A 98 -35.61 -2.63 -11.55
C SER A 98 -36.50 -3.87 -11.77
N LEU A 99 -35.97 -4.93 -12.39
CA LEU A 99 -36.66 -6.20 -12.59
C LEU A 99 -36.92 -6.94 -11.28
N SER A 100 -36.00 -6.87 -10.31
CA SER A 100 -36.22 -7.47 -8.99
C SER A 100 -37.33 -6.78 -8.21
N THR A 101 -37.55 -5.49 -8.45
CA THR A 101 -38.59 -4.68 -7.80
C THR A 101 -39.92 -4.71 -8.57
N ASN A 102 -39.86 -4.67 -9.90
CA ASN A 102 -41.02 -4.68 -10.79
C ASN A 102 -40.74 -5.59 -12.02
N PRO A 103 -41.43 -6.72 -12.15
CA PRO A 103 -41.19 -7.68 -13.24
C PRO A 103 -41.57 -7.15 -14.64
N ASN A 104 -42.29 -6.02 -14.72
CA ASN A 104 -42.65 -5.37 -15.99
C ASN A 104 -41.76 -4.15 -16.33
N ALA A 105 -40.59 -4.02 -15.70
CA ALA A 105 -39.64 -2.95 -16.02
C ALA A 105 -39.17 -3.08 -17.48
N SER A 106 -39.16 -1.95 -18.20
CA SER A 106 -38.72 -1.90 -19.61
C SER A 106 -37.19 -1.81 -19.70
N PRO A 107 -36.57 -2.44 -20.72
CA PRO A 107 -35.12 -2.43 -20.88
C PRO A 107 -34.58 -1.01 -21.15
N PRO A 108 -33.33 -0.71 -20.75
CA PRO A 108 -32.70 0.56 -21.07
C PRO A 108 -32.60 0.71 -22.60
N SER A 109 -32.96 1.89 -23.11
CA SER A 109 -32.80 2.22 -24.53
C SER A 109 -31.31 2.30 -24.87
N SER A 110 -30.79 1.23 -25.46
CA SER A 110 -29.38 1.11 -25.81
C SER A 110 -29.01 2.08 -26.95
N PRO A 111 -28.04 2.99 -26.80
CA PRO A 111 -27.43 3.61 -27.96
C PRO A 111 -26.65 2.52 -28.71
N VAL A 112 -27.12 2.19 -29.91
CA VAL A 112 -26.42 1.26 -30.81
C VAL A 112 -25.08 1.90 -31.19
N ILE A 113 -24.01 1.56 -30.48
CA ILE A 113 -22.65 1.79 -30.96
C ILE A 113 -22.23 0.50 -31.66
N SER A 114 -22.20 0.56 -33.00
CA SER A 114 -21.58 -0.43 -33.86
C SER A 114 -20.27 -0.87 -33.25
N SER A 115 -20.11 -2.18 -33.08
CA SER A 115 -18.89 -2.87 -32.71
C SER A 115 -17.64 -2.14 -33.23
N LEU A 116 -17.02 -1.32 -32.40
CA LEU A 116 -15.59 -1.08 -32.55
C LEU A 116 -14.96 -2.43 -32.25
N ALA A 117 -14.34 -2.97 -33.29
CA ALA A 117 -13.69 -4.25 -33.29
C ALA A 117 -12.95 -4.47 -31.97
N THR A 118 -13.34 -5.51 -31.25
CA THR A 118 -12.39 -6.29 -30.45
C THR A 118 -11.16 -6.54 -31.33
N PRO A 119 -9.96 -6.03 -31.00
CA PRO A 119 -8.80 -6.79 -31.37
C PRO A 119 -8.90 -8.07 -30.55
N ALA A 120 -9.32 -9.14 -31.20
CA ALA A 120 -8.97 -10.48 -30.78
C ALA A 120 -7.44 -10.54 -30.81
N SER A 121 -6.81 -10.14 -29.71
CA SER A 121 -5.38 -10.27 -29.49
C SER A 121 -5.27 -10.87 -28.11
N GLY A 122 -5.21 -12.20 -28.10
CA GLY A 122 -4.78 -12.95 -26.95
C GLY A 122 -3.44 -12.38 -26.48
N PHE A 123 -3.39 -12.01 -25.21
CA PHE A 123 -2.13 -11.77 -24.51
C PHE A 123 -1.36 -13.10 -24.47
N MET A 124 -0.57 -13.35 -25.51
CA MET A 124 0.60 -14.22 -25.47
C MET A 124 1.81 -13.31 -25.65
N PHE A 125 2.64 -13.31 -24.61
CA PHE A 125 3.93 -12.63 -24.55
C PHE A 125 4.83 -13.12 -25.70
N GLY A 126 5.32 -12.24 -26.56
CA GLY A 126 6.19 -12.62 -27.67
C GLY A 126 6.64 -11.45 -28.55
N SER A 127 7.77 -10.85 -28.18
CA SER A 127 8.52 -9.88 -28.98
C SER A 127 8.81 -10.36 -30.40
N ALA A 128 8.42 -9.59 -31.41
CA ALA A 128 9.15 -9.43 -32.67
C ALA A 128 8.53 -8.31 -33.51
N TYR A 129 9.12 -7.11 -33.49
CA TYR A 129 9.03 -6.23 -34.66
C TYR A 129 10.43 -5.95 -35.18
N ARG A 130 10.59 -6.43 -36.42
CA ARG A 130 11.75 -6.42 -37.29
C ARG A 130 11.84 -5.04 -37.93
N ASN A 131 13.02 -4.44 -37.82
CA ASN A 131 13.39 -3.14 -38.37
C ASN A 131 13.51 -3.19 -39.91
N SER A 132 13.07 -2.14 -40.61
CA SER A 132 13.48 -1.82 -41.98
C SER A 132 13.94 -0.35 -42.02
N ARG A 133 15.23 -0.15 -42.31
CA ARG A 133 15.92 1.13 -42.49
C ARG A 133 15.94 1.54 -43.97
N GLN A 134 15.95 2.86 -44.22
CA GLN A 134 16.87 3.67 -45.07
C GLN A 134 16.18 5.04 -45.30
N GLU A 135 16.78 6.24 -45.17
CA GLU A 135 18.17 6.71 -45.30
C GLU A 135 18.39 8.06 -44.55
N SER A 136 19.61 8.28 -44.03
CA SER A 136 20.13 9.55 -43.45
C SER A 136 20.59 10.52 -44.58
N PRO A 137 20.96 11.83 -44.37
CA PRO A 137 21.97 12.38 -43.42
C PRO A 137 21.56 13.77 -42.82
N SER A 138 22.22 14.47 -41.89
CA SER A 138 23.44 14.36 -41.09
C SER A 138 23.42 15.46 -40.01
N ALA A 139 24.12 15.17 -38.89
CA ALA A 139 24.88 16.09 -38.04
C ALA A 139 24.36 16.39 -36.62
N SER A 140 25.26 16.06 -35.67
CA SER A 140 25.51 16.68 -34.38
C SER A 140 24.77 16.12 -33.15
N SER A 141 25.42 15.09 -32.59
CA SER A 141 25.75 14.87 -31.17
C SER A 141 24.91 15.59 -30.10
N ASN A 142 24.25 14.81 -29.24
CA ASN A 142 24.47 14.82 -27.77
C ASN A 142 23.83 13.58 -27.11
N SER A 143 24.62 12.94 -26.27
CA SER A 143 24.41 11.63 -25.65
C SER A 143 23.29 11.64 -24.61
N SER A 144 22.17 10.99 -24.90
CA SER A 144 21.16 10.56 -23.92
C SER A 144 21.46 9.11 -23.49
N LEU A 145 21.67 8.90 -22.19
CA LEU A 145 21.89 7.58 -21.61
C LEU A 145 20.56 6.81 -21.55
N SER A 146 20.40 5.90 -22.51
CA SER A 146 19.32 4.92 -22.56
C SER A 146 19.77 3.65 -21.85
N TRP A 147 19.04 3.25 -20.81
CA TRP A 147 19.26 1.99 -20.11
C TRP A 147 18.68 0.85 -20.94
N SER A 148 19.54 -0.05 -21.43
CA SER A 148 19.13 -1.24 -22.18
C SER A 148 19.36 -2.48 -21.33
N ILE A 149 18.28 -3.19 -21.02
CA ILE A 149 18.30 -4.56 -20.50
C ILE A 149 18.60 -5.51 -21.66
N THR A 150 19.60 -6.38 -21.48
CA THR A 150 19.87 -7.50 -22.39
C THR A 150 19.88 -8.79 -21.58
N GLU A 151 19.05 -9.75 -21.97
CA GLU A 151 19.10 -11.16 -21.56
C GLU A 151 20.00 -11.94 -22.55
N PRO A 152 20.94 -12.76 -22.05
CA PRO A 152 21.46 -13.87 -22.84
C PRO A 152 21.32 -15.22 -22.10
N SER A 153 20.90 -16.23 -22.86
CA SER A 153 20.63 -17.60 -22.41
C SER A 153 21.90 -18.46 -22.24
N GLN A 154 22.03 -19.00 -21.03
CA GLN A 154 22.46 -20.34 -20.61
C GLN A 154 23.93 -20.80 -20.74
N GLY A 155 24.47 -21.26 -19.60
CA GLY A 155 25.71 -22.05 -19.57
C GLY A 155 26.40 -22.27 -18.22
N SER A 156 25.66 -22.52 -17.14
CA SER A 156 26.08 -23.23 -15.91
C SER A 156 27.14 -22.65 -14.93
N ALA A 157 26.69 -22.70 -13.67
CA ALA A 157 27.43 -22.78 -12.40
C ALA A 157 27.94 -21.49 -11.74
N SER A 158 27.44 -21.31 -10.52
CA SER A 158 27.95 -20.51 -9.40
C SER A 158 27.54 -19.03 -9.29
N SER A 159 26.60 -18.84 -8.37
CA SER A 159 26.60 -17.81 -7.33
C SER A 159 26.54 -16.34 -7.76
N ARG A 160 25.31 -15.83 -7.92
CA ARG A 160 25.04 -14.38 -7.89
C ARG A 160 24.06 -14.07 -6.76
N SER A 161 24.54 -13.26 -5.84
CA SER A 161 23.87 -12.68 -4.69
C SER A 161 22.73 -11.74 -5.11
N SER A 162 21.52 -12.02 -4.67
CA SER A 162 20.39 -11.09 -4.67
C SER A 162 20.57 -10.09 -3.53
N ILE A 163 20.58 -8.80 -3.85
CA ILE A 163 20.41 -7.70 -2.89
C ILE A 163 18.95 -7.28 -3.03
N PHE A 164 18.22 -7.30 -1.92
CA PHE A 164 16.76 -7.22 -1.74
C PHE A 164 16.01 -8.56 -1.65
N ASP A 165 16.45 -9.39 -0.73
CA ASP A 165 15.51 -10.16 0.09
C ASP A 165 14.89 -9.23 1.16
N PRO A 166 13.57 -9.31 1.44
CA PRO A 166 12.99 -8.67 2.62
C PRO A 166 13.64 -9.24 3.89
N PRO A 167 13.79 -8.45 4.98
CA PRO A 167 14.45 -8.91 6.18
C PRO A 167 13.71 -10.12 6.75
N LYS A 168 14.36 -11.29 6.64
CA LYS A 168 13.98 -12.51 7.34
C LYS A 168 13.99 -12.21 8.84
N PRO A 169 12.93 -12.54 9.61
CA PRO A 169 12.92 -12.31 11.05
C PRO A 169 14.05 -13.15 11.66
N GLN A 170 15.11 -12.48 12.14
CA GLN A 170 16.15 -13.13 12.91
C GLN A 170 15.57 -13.46 14.29
N ALA A 171 15.32 -14.76 14.49
CA ALA A 171 15.17 -15.33 15.81
C ALA A 171 16.49 -15.16 16.57
N SER A 172 16.62 -14.08 17.34
CA SER A 172 17.53 -14.02 18.47
C SER A 172 16.88 -14.78 19.62
N SER A 173 17.42 -15.97 19.87
CA SER A 173 17.13 -16.79 21.04
C SER A 173 17.53 -16.05 22.32
N SER A 174 16.59 -15.30 22.88
CA SER A 174 16.51 -15.06 24.31
C SER A 174 15.18 -15.62 24.79
N ILE A 175 15.30 -16.65 25.61
CA ILE A 175 14.21 -17.44 26.16
C ILE A 175 13.39 -16.54 27.08
N SER A 176 12.29 -16.02 26.57
CA SER A 176 11.05 -15.88 27.30
C SER A 176 10.03 -16.64 26.49
N LYS A 177 9.74 -17.88 26.90
CA LYS A 177 8.68 -18.70 26.32
C LYS A 177 7.34 -18.00 26.64
N SER A 178 7.02 -16.93 25.92
CA SER A 178 5.68 -16.38 25.89
C SER A 178 4.87 -17.35 25.05
N THR A 179 4.16 -18.23 25.76
CA THR A 179 3.16 -19.10 25.18
C THR A 179 2.16 -18.22 24.45
N PHE A 180 2.25 -18.12 23.13
CA PHE A 180 1.17 -17.59 22.30
C PHE A 180 0.05 -18.61 22.37
N VAL A 181 -0.78 -18.44 23.40
CA VAL A 181 -1.99 -19.21 23.58
C VAL A 181 -3.03 -18.63 22.62
N SER A 182 -3.57 -19.47 21.73
CA SER A 182 -4.80 -19.19 21.01
C SER A 182 -5.83 -18.62 21.98
N SER A 183 -6.25 -17.37 21.76
CA SER A 183 -7.12 -16.61 22.68
C SER A 183 -8.60 -17.04 22.58
N ILE A 184 -8.82 -18.29 22.21
CA ILE A 184 -10.14 -18.85 21.96
C ILE A 184 -10.55 -19.66 23.19
N LEU A 185 -11.56 -19.12 23.89
CA LEU A 185 -12.41 -19.84 24.83
C LEU A 185 -11.70 -20.43 26.05
N ARG A 186 -10.89 -19.63 26.76
CA ARG A 186 -10.39 -20.03 28.08
C ARG A 186 -11.40 -19.69 29.18
N LEU A 187 -12.13 -20.71 29.63
CA LEU A 187 -12.78 -20.67 30.93
C LEU A 187 -11.72 -20.74 32.05
N PRO A 188 -11.88 -19.97 33.14
CA PRO A 188 -11.03 -20.12 34.32
C PRO A 188 -11.10 -21.56 34.85
N PRO A 189 -9.98 -22.16 35.29
CA PRO A 189 -10.01 -23.49 35.89
C PRO A 189 -10.91 -23.46 37.14
N GLY A 190 -11.99 -24.24 37.11
CA GLY A 190 -12.91 -24.39 38.23
C GLY A 190 -14.24 -23.62 38.15
N ARG A 191 -14.55 -22.92 37.04
CA ARG A 191 -15.89 -22.35 36.80
C ARG A 191 -16.47 -22.82 35.46
N PRO A 192 -17.73 -23.32 35.42
CA PRO A 192 -18.35 -23.81 34.19
C PRO A 192 -18.87 -22.67 33.28
N SER A 193 -18.88 -21.42 33.74
CA SER A 193 -19.34 -20.26 32.99
C SER A 193 -18.63 -18.97 33.43
N VAL A 194 -18.65 -17.98 32.54
CA VAL A 194 -18.18 -16.61 32.79
C VAL A 194 -19.22 -15.60 32.29
N ASP A 195 -19.29 -14.44 32.94
CA ASP A 195 -20.29 -13.43 32.61
C ASP A 195 -19.77 -12.47 31.55
N CYS A 196 -20.60 -12.18 30.54
CA CYS A 196 -20.27 -11.21 29.50
C CYS A 196 -20.31 -9.77 30.04
N VAL A 197 -19.32 -8.95 29.70
CA VAL A 197 -19.28 -7.54 30.10
C VAL A 197 -20.39 -6.68 29.44
N ILE A 198 -20.94 -7.13 28.31
CA ILE A 198 -21.96 -6.38 27.56
C ILE A 198 -23.37 -6.75 28.02
N CYS A 199 -23.74 -8.03 27.99
CA CYS A 199 -25.09 -8.48 28.34
C CYS A 199 -25.25 -9.00 29.77
N ALA A 200 -24.16 -9.19 30.53
CA ALA A 200 -24.15 -9.81 31.85
C ALA A 200 -24.66 -11.25 31.91
N ASP A 201 -24.83 -11.93 30.77
CA ASP A 201 -25.23 -13.33 30.72
C ASP A 201 -24.03 -14.26 30.94
N SER A 202 -24.28 -15.37 31.63
CA SER A 202 -23.29 -16.42 31.85
C SER A 202 -23.14 -17.28 30.58
N THR A 203 -21.94 -17.33 30.01
CA THR A 203 -21.62 -18.15 28.83
C THR A 203 -20.57 -19.21 29.14
N THR A 204 -20.69 -20.38 28.51
CA THR A 204 -19.71 -21.47 28.54
C THR A 204 -18.63 -21.31 27.45
N GLN A 205 -18.83 -20.36 26.52
CA GLN A 205 -17.91 -20.01 25.46
C GLN A 205 -17.73 -18.49 25.45
N ALA A 206 -16.62 -18.03 26.04
CA ALA A 206 -16.28 -16.61 26.07
C ALA A 206 -14.93 -16.30 25.41
N TYR A 207 -14.89 -15.21 24.67
CA TYR A 207 -13.65 -14.57 24.27
C TYR A 207 -13.08 -13.80 25.45
N GLN A 208 -11.80 -14.04 25.77
CA GLN A 208 -11.07 -13.25 26.75
C GLN A 208 -10.29 -12.16 26.01
N ALA A 209 -10.67 -10.91 26.24
CA ALA A 209 -9.96 -9.77 25.68
C ALA A 209 -8.59 -9.57 26.38
N PRO A 210 -7.65 -8.85 25.78
CA PRO A 210 -6.32 -8.57 26.36
C PRO A 210 -6.38 -7.89 27.74
N CYS A 211 -7.44 -7.12 27.97
CA CYS A 211 -7.80 -6.47 29.22
C CYS A 211 -8.22 -7.47 30.34
N GLY A 212 -8.52 -8.73 30.00
CA GLY A 212 -9.01 -9.77 30.91
C GLY A 212 -10.54 -9.89 30.99
N CYS A 213 -11.30 -9.01 30.30
CA CYS A 213 -12.75 -9.06 30.22
C CYS A 213 -13.26 -10.21 29.33
N PHE A 214 -14.43 -10.76 29.67
CA PHE A 214 -15.07 -11.84 28.93
C PHE A 214 -16.24 -11.33 28.10
N TYR A 215 -16.34 -11.83 26.87
CA TYR A 215 -17.42 -11.54 25.94
C TYR A 215 -18.02 -12.84 25.43
N ASP A 216 -19.34 -12.91 25.36
CA ASP A 216 -20.01 -13.99 24.65
C ASP A 216 -19.83 -13.80 23.13
N ARG A 217 -20.13 -14.85 22.37
CA ARG A 217 -19.93 -14.86 20.91
C ARG A 217 -20.84 -13.86 20.19
N GLN A 218 -22.01 -13.53 20.76
CA GLN A 218 -22.98 -12.65 20.10
C GLN A 218 -22.62 -11.18 20.32
N CYS A 219 -22.40 -10.75 21.57
CA CYS A 219 -22.03 -9.36 21.83
C CYS A 219 -20.65 -9.01 21.26
N LEU A 220 -19.74 -9.98 21.14
CA LEU A 220 -18.46 -9.77 20.47
C LEU A 220 -18.65 -9.46 18.97
N ARG A 221 -19.55 -10.15 18.27
CA ARG A 221 -19.82 -9.85 16.85
C ARG A 221 -20.44 -8.47 16.67
N GLU A 222 -21.43 -8.15 17.49
CA GLU A 222 -22.09 -6.84 17.45
C GLU A 222 -21.14 -5.68 17.78
N LEU A 223 -20.18 -5.90 18.69
CA LEU A 223 -19.12 -4.93 18.99
C LEU A 223 -18.26 -4.65 17.75
N PHE A 224 -17.89 -5.69 17.00
CA PHE A 224 -17.11 -5.55 15.77
C PHE A 224 -17.92 -4.91 14.65
N ASP A 225 -19.18 -5.32 14.46
CA ASP A 225 -20.05 -4.75 13.42
C ASP A 225 -20.30 -3.25 13.66
N LYS A 226 -20.47 -2.83 14.92
CA LYS A 226 -20.60 -1.39 15.24
C LYS A 226 -19.30 -0.63 15.01
N ALA A 227 -18.15 -1.25 15.29
CA ALA A 227 -16.85 -0.63 15.07
C ALA A 227 -16.42 -0.57 13.60
N THR A 228 -17.03 -1.37 12.72
CA THR A 228 -16.79 -1.28 11.26
C THR A 228 -17.73 -0.29 10.58
N ILE A 229 -18.86 0.05 11.19
CA ILE A 229 -19.80 1.06 10.69
C ILE A 229 -19.35 2.48 11.06
N ASP A 230 -18.77 2.67 12.25
CA ASP A 230 -18.31 3.97 12.73
C ASP A 230 -16.79 4.09 12.67
N GLU A 231 -16.29 4.91 11.73
CA GLU A 231 -14.86 5.15 11.50
C GLU A 231 -14.14 5.72 12.73
N SER A 232 -14.85 6.35 13.67
CA SER A 232 -14.28 6.87 14.91
C SER A 232 -14.02 5.79 15.97
N LEU A 233 -14.69 4.64 15.85
CA LEU A 233 -14.63 3.52 16.79
C LEU A 233 -13.71 2.40 16.32
N PHE A 234 -13.13 2.53 15.11
CA PHE A 234 -12.13 1.62 14.59
C PHE A 234 -10.72 2.00 15.11
N PRO A 235 -9.91 1.05 15.61
CA PRO A 235 -10.19 -0.38 15.85
C PRO A 235 -10.99 -0.64 17.14
N PRO A 236 -11.78 -1.73 17.22
CA PRO A 236 -12.56 -2.07 18.42
C PRO A 236 -11.66 -2.22 19.66
N ARG A 237 -12.09 -1.64 20.79
CA ARG A 237 -11.30 -1.60 22.03
C ARG A 237 -12.07 -2.15 23.22
N CYS A 238 -11.38 -2.88 24.09
CA CYS A 238 -11.82 -3.18 25.46
C CYS A 238 -10.93 -2.41 26.44
N CYS A 239 -11.50 -1.60 27.33
CA CYS A 239 -10.75 -0.91 28.40
C CYS A 239 -9.47 -0.21 27.89
N SER A 240 -9.58 0.46 26.73
CA SER A 240 -8.48 1.14 26.02
C SER A 240 -7.42 0.26 25.35
N GLN A 241 -7.55 -1.07 25.39
CA GLN A 241 -6.72 -2.01 24.65
C GLN A 241 -7.41 -2.44 23.36
N GLN A 242 -6.67 -2.44 22.24
CA GLN A 242 -7.19 -2.86 20.94
C GLN A 242 -7.43 -4.37 20.91
N ILE A 243 -8.59 -4.77 20.39
CA ILE A 243 -8.91 -6.18 20.13
C ILE A 243 -8.48 -6.47 18.69
N SER A 244 -7.44 -7.29 18.51
CA SER A 244 -6.87 -7.53 17.18
C SER A 244 -7.72 -8.51 16.36
N PHE A 245 -7.94 -8.18 15.08
CA PHE A 245 -8.73 -9.01 14.15
C PHE A 245 -8.13 -10.42 13.92
N ALA A 246 -6.81 -10.55 14.00
CA ALA A 246 -6.10 -11.81 13.81
C ALA A 246 -6.53 -12.89 14.82
N GLN A 247 -6.97 -12.50 16.01
CA GLN A 247 -7.37 -13.42 17.08
C GLN A 247 -8.78 -14.03 16.90
N LEU A 248 -9.60 -13.50 15.98
CA LEU A 248 -10.98 -13.95 15.77
C LEU A 248 -11.17 -14.82 14.52
N LEU A 249 -10.19 -14.86 13.61
CA LEU A 249 -10.25 -15.70 12.41
C LEU A 249 -10.20 -17.21 12.72
N GLU A 250 -9.76 -17.58 13.92
CA GLU A 250 -9.71 -18.98 14.39
C GLU A 250 -11.00 -19.43 15.10
N VAL A 251 -12.00 -18.57 15.29
CA VAL A 251 -13.27 -18.99 15.95
C VAL A 251 -14.04 -19.91 14.99
N PRO A 252 -14.20 -21.21 15.29
CA PRO A 252 -14.89 -22.12 14.41
C PRO A 252 -16.34 -21.67 14.16
N ARG A 253 -16.82 -21.81 12.92
CA ARG A 253 -18.25 -21.71 12.63
C ARG A 253 -18.94 -22.85 13.38
N PRO A 254 -20.09 -22.62 14.06
CA PRO A 254 -20.85 -23.71 14.64
C PRO A 254 -21.28 -24.65 13.52
N SER A 255 -20.94 -25.93 13.66
CA SER A 255 -21.50 -27.01 12.87
C SER A 255 -23.01 -26.90 12.91
N GLY A 256 -23.64 -26.73 11.74
CA GLY A 256 -25.08 -26.74 11.59
C GLY A 256 -25.64 -28.01 12.24
N ILE A 257 -26.52 -27.82 13.21
CA ILE A 257 -27.43 -28.85 13.71
C ILE A 257 -28.63 -28.82 12.75
N ASN A 258 -29.02 -30.02 12.30
CA ASN A 258 -30.16 -30.39 11.43
C ASN A 258 -31.27 -29.36 11.25
#